data_AF-A0A443RRI4-F1
#
_entry.id   AF-A0A443RRI4-F1
#
_cell.length_a   1.000
_cell.length_b   1.000
_cell.length_c   1.000
_cell.angle_alpha   90.00
_cell.angle_beta   90.00
_cell.angle_gamma   90.00
#
_symmetry.space_group_name_H-M   'P 1'
#
loop_
_entity.id
_entity.type
_entity.pdbx_description
1 polymer ?
#
loop_
_entity_poly.entity_id
_entity_poly.type
_entity_poly.pdbx_seq_one_letter_code
_entity_poly.pdbx_strand_id
1 'polypeptide(L)'
;MIIVDANDLKQSKGGIKYDLVLEQPTTEAPTNLQSQSPSRAISVEEIENKLKAAEERRRSMEAMKINQLKEKENHIMELKEKRNEYNANFIENARESLEKKMETSKELRENYLKGIQDKLQEHERRVAEVRQNRMSGSQISCDGDATEAAQSE
;
A
#
# COMPACT_ATOMS: atom_id res chain seq x y z
N MET A 1 -90.75 6.80 27.50
CA MET A 1 -91.44 6.82 26.19
C MET A 1 -90.39 6.44 25.16
N ILE A 2 -90.47 5.25 24.58
CA ILE A 2 -89.52 4.80 23.56
C ILE A 2 -89.90 5.49 22.24
N ILE A 3 -88.96 6.18 21.61
CA ILE A 3 -89.19 6.83 20.31
C ILE A 3 -88.65 5.89 19.24
N VAL A 4 -89.54 5.28 18.46
CA VAL A 4 -89.15 4.61 17.22
C VAL A 4 -89.18 5.67 16.13
N ASP A 5 -88.04 5.92 15.50
CA ASP A 5 -87.96 6.90 14.42
C ASP A 5 -88.60 6.31 13.15
N ALA A 6 -89.81 6.75 12.83
CA ALA A 6 -90.62 6.17 11.76
C ALA A 6 -90.03 6.37 10.36
N ASN A 7 -88.99 7.21 10.23
CA ASN A 7 -88.36 7.54 8.96
C ASN A 7 -87.36 6.48 8.45
N ASP A 8 -86.88 5.56 9.31
CA ASP A 8 -85.89 4.53 8.95
C ASP A 8 -86.39 3.09 8.95
N LEU A 9 -87.72 2.90 9.07
CA LEU A 9 -88.36 1.59 8.95
C LEU A 9 -88.31 1.11 7.49
N LYS A 10 -87.45 0.13 7.19
CA LYS A 10 -87.38 -0.48 5.85
C LYS A 10 -87.83 -1.94 5.91
N GLN A 11 -88.89 -2.26 5.17
CA GLN A 11 -89.42 -3.60 5.05
C GLN A 11 -89.01 -4.22 3.71
N SER A 12 -88.52 -5.44 3.75
CA SER A 12 -88.23 -6.27 2.58
C SER A 12 -88.99 -7.60 2.68
N LYS A 13 -89.00 -8.38 1.60
CA LYS A 13 -89.61 -9.73 1.58
C LYS A 13 -89.04 -10.66 2.67
N GLY A 14 -87.85 -10.37 3.20
CA GLY A 14 -87.17 -11.16 4.24
C GLY A 14 -87.28 -10.61 5.66
N GLY A 15 -87.99 -9.49 5.89
CA GLY A 15 -88.14 -8.91 7.23
C GLY A 15 -88.12 -7.39 7.28
N ILE A 16 -88.18 -6.85 8.50
CA ILE A 16 -88.24 -5.42 8.79
C ILE A 16 -86.96 -5.01 9.52
N LYS A 17 -86.34 -3.91 9.10
CA LYS A 17 -85.28 -3.23 9.87
C LYS A 17 -85.77 -1.87 10.34
N TYR A 18 -85.37 -1.49 11.55
CA TYR A 18 -85.63 -0.18 12.16
C TYR A 18 -84.50 0.16 13.11
N ASP A 19 -84.27 1.46 13.31
CA ASP A 19 -83.35 1.95 14.32
C ASP A 19 -84.15 2.31 15.59
N LEU A 20 -83.67 1.84 16.73
CA LEU A 20 -84.28 2.06 18.03
C LEU A 20 -83.41 3.02 18.84
N VAL A 21 -83.90 4.24 19.05
CA VAL A 21 -83.22 5.26 19.87
C VAL A 21 -83.86 5.29 21.25
N LEU A 22 -83.11 4.86 22.26
CA LEU A 22 -83.59 4.79 23.65
C LEU A 22 -83.58 6.16 24.33
N GLU A 23 -82.63 7.03 23.96
CA GLU A 23 -82.46 8.39 24.47
C GLU A 23 -81.87 9.28 23.37
N GLN A 24 -82.34 10.53 23.26
CA GLN A 24 -81.78 11.46 22.29
C GLN A 24 -80.35 11.87 22.71
N PRO A 25 -79.41 12.02 21.77
CA PRO A 25 -78.04 12.38 22.10
C PRO A 25 -78.02 13.72 22.85
N THR A 26 -77.49 13.73 24.07
CA THR A 26 -77.44 14.91 24.96
C THR A 26 -76.34 15.90 24.57
N THR A 27 -75.48 15.54 23.63
CA THR A 27 -74.40 16.35 23.07
C THR A 27 -74.36 16.12 21.57
N GLU A 28 -74.23 17.20 20.78
CA GLU A 28 -73.88 17.08 19.37
C GLU A 28 -72.54 16.35 19.27
N ALA A 29 -72.58 15.07 18.85
CA ALA A 29 -71.37 14.28 18.70
C ALA A 29 -70.46 14.99 17.68
N PRO A 30 -69.17 15.22 17.97
CA PRO A 30 -68.27 15.80 16.99
C PRO A 30 -68.29 14.91 15.74
N THR A 31 -68.56 15.51 14.59
CA THR A 31 -68.75 14.86 13.28
C THR A 31 -67.45 14.26 12.73
N ASN A 32 -66.49 13.93 13.59
CA ASN A 32 -65.13 13.60 13.23
C ASN A 32 -64.69 12.31 13.92
N LEU A 33 -65.48 11.26 13.78
CA LEU A 33 -64.86 9.97 13.48
C LEU A 33 -64.36 10.12 12.06
N GLN A 34 -63.10 10.55 11.92
CA GLN A 34 -62.33 10.36 10.70
C GLN A 34 -62.44 8.87 10.35
N SER A 35 -63.47 8.50 9.59
CA SER A 35 -63.38 7.32 8.76
C SER A 35 -62.09 7.57 8.00
N GLN A 36 -61.12 6.67 8.15
CA GLN A 36 -59.99 6.65 7.23
C GLN A 36 -60.60 6.38 5.87
N SER A 37 -61.04 7.45 5.19
CA SER A 37 -61.43 7.44 3.80
C SER A 37 -60.31 6.69 3.09
N PRO A 38 -60.60 5.74 2.19
CA PRO A 38 -59.56 4.98 1.52
C PRO A 38 -58.55 5.99 0.97
N SER A 39 -57.34 5.94 1.52
CA SER A 39 -56.27 6.88 1.20
C SER A 39 -56.17 6.96 -0.33
N ARG A 40 -56.05 8.19 -0.85
CA ARG A 40 -55.95 8.56 -2.27
C ARG A 40 -55.50 7.39 -3.14
N ALA A 41 -56.30 7.01 -4.14
CA ALA A 41 -55.97 5.90 -5.03
C ALA A 41 -54.58 6.12 -5.63
N ILE A 42 -53.61 5.30 -5.20
CA ILE A 42 -52.22 5.39 -5.61
C ILE A 42 -52.16 5.10 -7.12
N SER A 43 -51.55 5.99 -7.89
CA SER A 43 -51.40 5.79 -9.34
C SER A 43 -50.42 4.65 -9.63
N VAL A 44 -50.55 4.03 -10.81
CA VAL A 44 -49.61 2.97 -11.25
C VAL A 44 -48.16 3.49 -11.23
N GLU A 45 -47.95 4.73 -11.65
CA GLU A 45 -46.65 5.40 -11.65
C GLU A 45 -46.08 5.57 -10.22
N GLU A 46 -46.90 5.92 -9.23
CA GLU A 46 -46.46 6.01 -7.83
C GLU A 46 -46.07 4.64 -7.26
N ILE A 47 -46.73 3.55 -7.68
CA ILE A 47 -46.37 2.18 -7.29
C ILE A 47 -45.01 1.80 -7.89
N GLU A 48 -44.83 2.03 -9.20
CA GLU A 48 -43.58 1.74 -9.90
C GLU A 48 -42.41 2.52 -9.30
N ASN A 49 -42.61 3.81 -9.02
CA ASN A 49 -41.58 4.65 -8.38
C ASN A 49 -41.19 4.13 -6.99
N LYS A 50 -42.15 3.68 -6.18
CA LYS A 50 -41.86 3.08 -4.86
C LYS A 50 -41.10 1.76 -4.98
N LEU A 51 -41.44 0.91 -5.96
CA LEU A 51 -40.73 -0.33 -6.22
C LEU A 51 -39.30 -0.07 -6.69
N LYS A 52 -39.11 0.87 -7.61
CA LYS A 52 -37.79 1.30 -8.09
C LYS A 52 -36.93 1.87 -6.98
N ALA A 53 -37.48 2.74 -6.12
CA ALA A 53 -36.76 3.28 -4.97
C ALA A 53 -36.39 2.21 -3.93
N ALA A 54 -37.19 1.15 -3.78
CA ALA A 54 -36.83 0.00 -2.95
C ALA A 54 -35.70 -0.82 -3.58
N GLU A 55 -35.73 -1.04 -4.89
CA GLU A 55 -34.67 -1.73 -5.62
C GLU A 55 -33.34 -0.95 -5.60
N GLU A 56 -33.36 0.36 -5.82
CA GLU A 56 -32.16 1.20 -5.75
C GLU A 56 -31.52 1.17 -4.37
N ARG A 57 -32.32 1.22 -3.30
CA ARG A 57 -31.82 1.04 -1.92
C ARG A 57 -31.16 -0.33 -1.73
N ARG A 58 -31.77 -1.40 -2.24
CA ARG A 58 -31.18 -2.75 -2.18
C ARG A 58 -29.84 -2.80 -2.91
N ARG A 59 -29.79 -2.32 -4.16
CA ARG A 59 -28.57 -2.27 -4.99
C ARG A 59 -27.47 -1.42 -4.33
N SER A 60 -27.82 -0.29 -3.73
CA SER A 60 -26.88 0.58 -3.03
C SER A 60 -26.24 -0.13 -1.82
N MET A 61 -27.04 -0.81 -1.01
CA MET A 61 -26.53 -1.59 0.12
C MET A 61 -25.61 -2.74 -0.32
N GLU A 62 -26.00 -3.44 -1.39
CA GLU A 62 -25.17 -4.50 -1.99
C GLU A 62 -23.85 -3.95 -2.52
N ALA A 63 -23.88 -2.83 -3.25
CA ALA A 63 -22.67 -2.17 -3.77
C ALA A 63 -21.73 -1.73 -2.63
N MET A 64 -22.28 -1.17 -1.54
CA MET A 64 -21.49 -0.80 -0.37
C MET A 64 -20.79 -2.02 0.24
N LYS A 65 -21.50 -3.15 0.38
CA LYS A 65 -20.92 -4.39 0.89
C LYS A 65 -19.83 -4.94 -0.03
N ILE A 66 -20.05 -4.92 -1.35
CA ILE A 66 -19.05 -5.33 -2.34
C ILE A 66 -17.80 -4.45 -2.25
N ASN A 67 -17.97 -3.13 -2.14
CA ASN A 67 -16.85 -2.21 -2.01
C ASN A 67 -16.03 -2.46 -0.74
N GLN A 68 -16.68 -2.70 0.40
CA GLN A 68 -15.98 -3.07 1.64
C GLN A 68 -15.20 -4.37 1.53
N LEU A 69 -15.72 -5.37 0.79
CA LEU A 69 -15.00 -6.61 0.54
C LEU A 69 -13.77 -6.38 -0.34
N LYS A 70 -13.93 -5.63 -1.44
CA LYS A 70 -12.81 -5.25 -2.33
C LYS A 70 -11.73 -4.46 -1.60
N GLU A 71 -12.12 -3.54 -0.72
CA GLU A 71 -11.17 -2.78 0.09
C GLU A 71 -10.33 -3.69 1.00
N LYS A 72 -10.96 -4.69 1.64
CA LYS A 72 -10.23 -5.69 2.44
C LYS A 72 -9.32 -6.56 1.58
N GLU A 73 -9.76 -6.99 0.41
CA GLU A 73 -8.93 -7.76 -0.54
C GLU A 73 -7.71 -6.96 -1.00
N ASN A 74 -7.90 -5.70 -1.37
CA ASN A 74 -6.82 -4.79 -1.75
C ASN A 74 -5.84 -4.61 -0.59
N HIS A 75 -6.34 -4.40 0.63
CA HIS A 75 -5.48 -4.27 1.80
C HIS A 75 -4.63 -5.52 2.06
N ILE A 76 -5.20 -6.72 1.92
CA ILE A 76 -4.46 -7.98 2.04
C ILE A 76 -3.38 -8.08 0.96
N MET A 77 -3.69 -7.67 -0.27
CA MET A 77 -2.75 -7.69 -1.39
C MET A 77 -1.58 -6.72 -1.15
N GLU A 78 -1.86 -5.49 -0.72
CA GLU A 78 -0.84 -4.49 -0.36
C GLU A 78 0.09 -4.98 0.75
N LEU A 79 -0.48 -5.60 1.81
CA LEU A 79 0.33 -6.17 2.89
C LEU A 79 1.24 -7.29 2.41
N LYS A 80 0.73 -8.15 1.51
CA LYS A 80 1.51 -9.25 0.91
C LYS A 80 2.65 -8.70 0.05
N GLU A 81 2.37 -7.70 -0.77
CA GLU A 81 3.36 -7.02 -1.60
C GLU A 81 4.45 -6.38 -0.74
N LYS A 82 4.06 -5.62 0.29
CA LYS A 82 4.99 -4.99 1.24
C LYS A 82 5.86 -6.01 1.96
N ARG A 83 5.30 -7.16 2.35
CA ARG A 83 6.08 -8.27 2.95
C ARG A 83 7.10 -8.84 1.96
N ASN A 84 6.72 -8.99 0.69
CA ASN A 84 7.61 -9.51 -0.33
C ASN A 84 8.73 -8.51 -0.66
N GLU A 85 8.41 -7.22 -0.76
CA GLU A 85 9.37 -6.14 -0.96
C GLU A 85 10.40 -6.10 0.17
N TYR A 86 9.95 -6.13 1.42
CA TYR A 86 10.85 -6.18 2.58
C TYR A 86 11.81 -7.38 2.52
N ASN A 87 11.30 -8.55 2.16
CA ASN A 87 12.12 -9.76 2.04
C ASN A 87 13.12 -9.66 0.89
N ALA A 88 12.71 -9.13 -0.27
CA ALA A 88 13.59 -8.91 -1.41
C ALA A 88 14.72 -7.94 -1.06
N ASN A 89 14.37 -6.79 -0.46
CA ASN A 89 15.34 -5.78 -0.03
C ASN A 89 16.30 -6.33 1.03
N PHE A 90 15.82 -7.16 1.96
CA PHE A 90 16.69 -7.80 2.95
C PHE A 90 17.73 -8.72 2.28
N ILE A 91 17.30 -9.55 1.34
CA ILE A 91 18.19 -10.46 0.60
C ILE A 91 19.21 -9.67 -0.23
N GLU A 92 18.77 -8.64 -0.94
CA GLU A 92 19.64 -7.77 -1.74
C GLU A 92 20.69 -7.09 -0.86
N ASN A 93 20.27 -6.39 0.19
CA ASN A 93 21.19 -5.70 1.10
C ASN A 93 22.20 -6.67 1.74
N ALA A 94 21.76 -7.87 2.11
CA ALA A 94 22.66 -8.90 2.64
C ALA A 94 23.69 -9.35 1.59
N ARG A 95 23.25 -9.55 0.34
CA ARG A 95 24.12 -9.90 -0.80
C ARG A 95 25.15 -8.82 -1.07
N GLU A 96 24.72 -7.56 -1.17
CA GLU A 96 25.59 -6.42 -1.43
C GLU A 96 26.59 -6.19 -0.29
N SER A 97 26.15 -6.31 0.96
CA SER A 97 27.04 -6.17 2.12
C SER A 97 28.14 -7.25 2.11
N LEU A 98 27.79 -8.48 1.77
CA LEU A 98 28.75 -9.57 1.63
C LEU A 98 29.73 -9.31 0.47
N GLU A 99 29.21 -8.96 -0.71
CA GLU A 99 30.01 -8.67 -1.90
C GLU A 99 31.01 -7.54 -1.64
N LYS A 100 30.55 -6.45 -1.01
CA LYS A 100 31.43 -5.34 -0.61
C LYS A 100 32.53 -5.77 0.35
N LYS A 101 32.21 -6.58 1.36
CA LYS A 101 33.21 -7.10 2.31
C LYS A 101 34.26 -7.98 1.61
N MET A 102 33.81 -8.82 0.69
CA MET A 102 34.71 -9.69 -0.09
C MET A 102 35.65 -8.87 -0.97
N GLU A 103 35.13 -7.86 -1.69
CA GLU A 103 35.97 -7.01 -2.54
C GLU A 103 36.95 -6.20 -1.70
N THR A 104 36.51 -5.56 -0.60
CA THR A 104 37.42 -4.84 0.30
C THR A 104 38.51 -5.77 0.86
N SER A 105 38.17 -6.99 1.25
CA SER A 105 39.16 -7.95 1.75
C SER A 105 40.16 -8.36 0.67
N LYS A 106 39.71 -8.50 -0.58
CA LYS A 106 40.54 -8.83 -1.73
C LYS A 106 41.49 -7.68 -2.07
N GLU A 107 40.98 -6.45 -2.17
CA GLU A 107 41.79 -5.24 -2.38
C GLU A 107 42.84 -5.08 -1.28
N LEU A 108 42.49 -5.30 -0.01
CA LEU A 108 43.45 -5.22 1.10
C LEU A 108 44.58 -6.24 0.94
N ARG A 109 44.23 -7.47 0.54
CA ARG A 109 45.19 -8.54 0.30
C ARG A 109 46.11 -8.22 -0.88
N GLU A 110 45.55 -7.75 -1.99
CA GLU A 110 46.30 -7.36 -3.18
C GLU A 110 47.24 -6.20 -2.89
N ASN A 111 46.78 -5.17 -2.19
CA ASN A 111 47.60 -4.03 -1.78
C ASN A 111 48.74 -4.46 -0.84
N TYR A 112 48.48 -5.39 0.09
CA TYR A 112 49.52 -5.93 0.97
C TYR A 112 50.60 -6.68 0.19
N LEU A 113 50.19 -7.58 -0.73
CA LEU A 113 51.11 -8.34 -1.57
C LEU A 113 51.92 -7.43 -2.48
N LYS A 114 51.27 -6.44 -3.11
CA LYS A 114 51.93 -5.42 -3.93
C LYS A 114 52.96 -4.63 -3.12
N GLY A 115 52.62 -4.23 -1.89
CA GLY A 115 53.56 -3.53 -1.01
C GLY A 115 54.80 -4.37 -0.65
N ILE A 116 54.69 -5.69 -0.57
CA ILE A 116 55.85 -6.58 -0.41
C ILE A 116 56.67 -6.64 -1.71
N GLN A 117 56.01 -6.81 -2.85
CA GLN A 117 56.68 -6.85 -4.16
C GLN A 117 57.45 -5.56 -4.45
N ASP A 118 56.85 -4.40 -4.20
CA ASP A 118 57.47 -3.08 -4.41
C ASP A 118 58.73 -2.92 -3.53
N LYS A 119 58.69 -3.39 -2.27
CA LYS A 119 59.87 -3.37 -1.38
C LYS A 119 61.00 -4.26 -1.88
N LEU A 120 60.66 -5.43 -2.43
CA LEU A 120 61.64 -6.35 -3.01
C LEU A 120 62.26 -5.76 -4.29
N GLN A 121 61.45 -5.23 -5.19
CA GLN A 121 61.92 -4.58 -6.43
C GLN A 121 62.82 -3.37 -6.13
N GLU A 122 62.45 -2.55 -5.14
CA GLU A 122 63.28 -1.41 -4.72
C GLU A 122 64.62 -1.86 -4.16
N HIS A 123 64.65 -2.95 -3.37
CA HIS A 123 65.89 -3.52 -2.88
C HIS A 123 66.78 -4.03 -4.04
N GLU A 124 66.21 -4.76 -5.00
CA GLU A 124 66.93 -5.22 -6.19
C GLU A 124 67.51 -4.06 -7.00
N ARG A 125 66.73 -2.99 -7.20
CA ARG A 125 67.16 -1.76 -7.89
C ARG A 125 68.35 -1.13 -7.19
N ARG A 126 68.30 -0.96 -5.86
CA ARG A 126 69.41 -0.40 -5.07
C ARG A 126 70.66 -1.27 -5.14
N VAL A 127 70.51 -2.59 -5.07
CA VAL A 127 71.66 -3.52 -5.21
C VAL A 127 72.29 -3.39 -6.59
N ALA A 128 71.50 -3.30 -7.65
CA ALA A 128 71.99 -3.10 -9.01
C ALA A 128 72.72 -1.75 -9.17
N GLU A 129 72.17 -0.66 -8.62
CA GLU A 129 72.79 0.65 -8.63
C GLU A 129 74.14 0.66 -7.91
N VAL A 130 74.23 0.04 -6.72
CA VAL A 130 75.50 -0.09 -5.98
C VAL A 130 76.55 -0.87 -6.79
N ARG A 131 76.15 -1.93 -7.51
CA ARG A 131 77.06 -2.69 -8.40
C ARG A 131 77.55 -1.83 -9.55
N GLN A 132 76.66 -1.09 -10.22
CA GLN A 132 77.02 -0.19 -11.32
C GLN A 132 77.95 0.93 -10.85
N ASN A 133 77.67 1.53 -9.69
CA ASN A 133 78.50 2.59 -9.10
C ASN A 133 79.90 2.11 -8.71
N ARG A 134 80.05 0.86 -8.25
CA ARG A 134 81.37 0.26 -8.02
C ARG A 134 82.15 0.06 -9.32
N MET A 135 81.47 -0.35 -10.40
CA MET A 135 82.11 -0.53 -11.70
C MET A 135 82.56 0.79 -12.33
N SER A 136 81.74 1.85 -12.24
CA SER A 136 82.09 3.17 -12.76
C SER A 136 83.14 3.88 -11.89
N GLY A 137 83.10 3.72 -10.57
CA GLY A 137 84.10 4.27 -9.64
C GLY A 137 85.49 3.65 -9.78
N SER A 138 85.59 2.40 -10.27
CA SER A 138 86.87 1.73 -10.51
C SER A 138 87.60 2.21 -11.78
N GLN A 139 86.99 3.04 -12.63
CA GLN A 139 87.64 3.59 -13.83
C GLN A 139 88.34 4.95 -13.58
N ILE A 140 88.21 5.54 -12.39
CA ILE A 140 88.72 6.90 -12.11
C ILE A 140 90.12 6.89 -11.44
N SER A 141 90.67 5.74 -11.04
CA SER A 141 92.00 5.68 -10.38
C SER A 141 93.16 5.22 -11.26
N CYS A 142 93.02 5.30 -12.59
CA CYS A 142 94.00 4.73 -13.54
C CYS A 142 94.68 5.76 -14.44
N ASP A 143 94.81 7.03 -14.04
CA ASP A 143 95.63 8.00 -14.78
C ASP A 143 96.38 8.91 -13.80
N GLY A 144 97.69 8.68 -13.66
CA GLY A 144 98.62 9.61 -12.99
C GLY A 144 99.70 8.93 -12.14
N ASP A 145 100.79 8.47 -12.77
CA ASP A 145 102.08 9.19 -12.75
C ASP A 145 103.19 8.29 -13.34
N ALA A 146 103.77 8.73 -14.46
CA ALA A 146 105.04 8.22 -14.98
C ALA A 146 105.88 9.42 -15.44
N THR A 147 106.45 10.13 -14.47
CA THR A 147 107.63 10.95 -14.69
C THR A 147 108.83 10.20 -14.13
N GLU A 148 109.57 9.51 -15.00
CA GLU A 148 110.88 8.96 -14.67
C GLU A 148 111.92 9.51 -15.64
N ALA A 149 113.04 9.91 -15.04
CA ALA A 149 114.02 10.85 -15.53
C ALA A 149 114.91 10.28 -16.64
N ALA A 150 115.19 11.10 -17.66
CA ALA A 150 116.33 10.93 -18.55
C ALA A 150 117.55 11.67 -17.98
N GLN A 151 118.49 10.93 -17.41
CA GLN A 151 119.90 11.32 -17.23
C GLN A 151 120.78 10.29 -17.97
N SER A 152 121.98 10.72 -18.37
CA SER A 152 123.02 10.09 -19.22
C SER A 152 122.74 10.19 -20.73
N GLU A 153 123.60 10.77 -21.58
CA GLU A 153 125.05 11.06 -21.55
C GLU A 153 125.37 12.42 -22.22
#